data_AF-A0A8J8AVG8-F1
#
_entry.id   AF-A0A8J8AVG8-F1
#
_cell.length_a   1.000
_cell.length_b   1.000
_cell.length_c   1.000
_cell.angle_alpha   90.00
_cell.angle_beta   90.00
_cell.angle_gamma   90.00
#
_symmetry.space_group_name_H-M   'P 1'
#
loop_
_entity.id
_entity.type
_entity.pdbx_description
1 polymer ?
#
loop_
_entity_poly.entity_id
_entity_poly.type
_entity_poly.pdbx_seq_one_letter_code
_entity_poly.pdbx_strand_id
1 'polypeptide(L)'
;PRFLKNSDSLNIRNGVGVSADGSRAVFVISNTTVNFYDFARFFRDGLGLSDALYLDGSISRLYAPELGRHDGGFPMGPVVGLVVPKG
;
A
#
# COMPACT_ATOMS: atom_id res chain seq x y z
N PRO A 1 3.88 15.15 0.11
CA PRO A 1 2.43 15.07 -0.23
C PRO A 1 1.64 15.88 0.81
N ARG A 2 0.53 16.52 0.43
CA ARG A 2 -0.35 17.22 1.39
C ARG A 2 -1.56 16.36 1.74
N PHE A 3 -1.86 16.22 3.02
CA PHE A 3 -3.01 15.46 3.51
C PHE A 3 -4.24 16.36 3.63
N LEU A 4 -4.77 16.79 2.48
CA LEU A 4 -5.97 17.62 2.44
C LEU A 4 -7.21 16.70 2.47
N LYS A 5 -8.09 16.90 3.47
CA LYS A 5 -9.28 16.07 3.70
C LYS A 5 -10.20 15.97 2.49
N ASN A 6 -10.36 17.07 1.76
CA ASN A 6 -11.22 17.15 0.58
C ASN A 6 -10.37 17.33 -0.69
N SER A 7 -9.26 16.60 -0.80
CA SER A 7 -8.45 16.68 -2.02
C SER A 7 -9.13 15.93 -3.17
N ASP A 8 -9.19 16.59 -4.32
CA ASP A 8 -9.72 16.02 -5.57
C ASP A 8 -8.75 15.03 -6.23
N SER A 9 -7.53 14.88 -5.68
CA SER A 9 -6.53 13.92 -6.17
C SER A 9 -6.88 12.50 -5.71
N LEU A 10 -7.74 11.84 -6.48
CA LEU A 10 -8.20 10.47 -6.24
C LEU A 10 -7.44 9.50 -7.15
N ASN A 11 -6.73 8.55 -6.55
CA ASN A 11 -5.99 7.51 -7.27
C ASN A 11 -6.09 6.18 -6.53
N ILE A 12 -5.84 5.06 -7.21
CA ILE A 12 -5.48 3.82 -6.52
C ILE A 12 -4.14 4.07 -5.84
N ARG A 13 -4.05 3.78 -4.54
CA ARG A 13 -2.87 4.07 -3.74
C ARG A 13 -2.33 2.79 -3.12
N ASN A 14 -1.00 2.68 -3.12
CA ASN A 14 -0.29 1.64 -2.40
C ASN A 14 0.68 2.26 -1.38
N GLY A 15 1.04 1.46 -0.38
CA GLY A 15 1.91 1.89 0.68
C GLY A 15 2.29 0.75 1.60
N VAL A 16 3.28 0.99 2.44
CA VAL A 16 3.70 0.06 3.48
C VAL A 16 3.79 0.80 4.80
N GLY A 17 3.17 0.26 5.84
CA GLY A 17 3.29 0.73 7.21
C GLY A 17 4.05 -0.28 8.05
N VAL A 18 4.73 0.18 9.10
CA VAL A 18 5.48 -0.69 10.02
C VAL A 18 4.99 -0.52 11.45
N SER A 19 4.95 -1.61 12.21
CA SER A 19 4.71 -1.53 13.65
C SER A 19 5.83 -0.75 14.33
N ALA A 20 5.54 -0.14 15.49
CA ALA A 20 6.50 0.68 16.22
C ALA A 20 7.78 -0.08 16.63
N ASP A 21 7.69 -1.40 16.81
CA ASP A 21 8.82 -2.29 17.10
C ASP A 21 9.55 -2.78 15.83
N GLY A 22 9.06 -2.42 14.63
CA GLY A 22 9.61 -2.84 13.34
C GLY A 22 9.40 -4.32 12.99
N SER A 23 8.68 -5.09 13.81
CA SER A 23 8.54 -6.55 13.63
C SER A 23 7.51 -6.93 12.57
N ARG A 24 6.60 -6.01 12.21
CA ARG A 24 5.52 -6.24 11.25
C ARG A 24 5.45 -5.14 10.20
N ALA A 25 5.61 -5.52 8.94
CA ALA A 25 5.30 -4.68 7.79
C ALA A 25 3.90 -5.02 7.25
N VAL A 26 3.09 -4.00 6.94
CA VAL A 26 1.76 -4.14 6.34
C VAL A 26 1.73 -3.41 5.02
N PHE A 27 1.64 -4.18 3.94
CA PHE A 27 1.47 -3.65 2.58
C PHE A 27 -0.03 -3.46 2.31
N VAL A 28 -0.40 -2.28 1.84
CA VAL A 28 -1.78 -1.87 1.56
C VAL A 28 -1.87 -1.41 0.12
N ILE A 29 -2.94 -1.82 -0.56
CA ILE A 29 -3.38 -1.29 -1.84
C ILE A 29 -4.88 -1.02 -1.78
N SER A 30 -5.33 0.15 -2.22
CA SER A 30 -6.76 0.45 -2.28
C SER A 30 -7.42 -0.24 -3.47
N ASN A 31 -8.67 -0.69 -3.31
CA ASN A 31 -9.46 -1.26 -4.42
C ASN A 31 -10.24 -0.18 -5.19
N THR A 32 -10.38 1.01 -4.59
CA THR A 32 -11.02 2.18 -5.18
C THR A 32 -10.09 3.38 -5.07
N THR A 33 -10.37 4.43 -5.84
CA THR A 33 -9.60 5.66 -5.76
C THR A 33 -9.83 6.35 -4.42
N VAL A 34 -8.75 6.79 -3.78
CA VAL A 34 -8.76 7.50 -2.50
C VAL A 34 -7.82 8.69 -2.55
N ASN A 35 -8.06 9.71 -1.73
CA ASN A 35 -7.11 10.79 -1.54
C ASN A 35 -6.01 10.39 -0.54
N PHE A 36 -4.95 11.20 -0.45
CA PHE A 36 -3.86 10.94 0.49
C PHE A 36 -4.30 11.01 1.96
N TYR A 37 -5.30 11.84 2.28
CA TYR A 37 -5.78 12.01 3.65
C TYR A 37 -6.46 10.74 4.15
N ASP A 38 -7.38 10.17 3.38
CA ASP A 38 -8.09 8.93 3.73
C ASP A 38 -7.12 7.75 3.78
N PHE A 39 -6.17 7.70 2.83
CA PHE A 39 -5.12 6.69 2.82
C PHE A 39 -4.24 6.75 4.09
N ALA A 40 -3.84 7.94 4.52
CA ALA A 40 -3.05 8.12 5.74
C ALA A 40 -3.84 7.82 7.02
N ARG A 41 -5.12 8.21 7.08
CA ARG A 41 -6.03 7.89 8.20
C ARG A 41 -6.23 6.38 8.33
N PHE A 42 -6.29 5.64 7.23
CA PHE A 42 -6.36 4.19 7.27
C PHE A 42 -5.15 3.57 8.00
N PHE A 43 -3.92 4.00 7.70
CA PHE A 43 -2.74 3.54 8.43
C PHE A 43 -2.82 3.91 9.92
N ARG A 44 -3.05 5.19 10.22
CA ARG A 44 -3.01 5.69 11.60
C ARG A 44 -4.12 5.10 12.47
N ASP A 45 -5.36 5.17 12.00
CA ASP A 45 -6.53 4.90 12.84
C ASP A 45 -7.13 3.53 12.58
N GLY A 46 -7.01 3.01 11.34
CA GLY A 46 -7.48 1.68 10.99
C GLY A 46 -6.48 0.58 11.38
N LEU A 47 -5.19 0.82 11.13
CA LEU A 47 -4.14 -0.17 11.38
C LEU A 47 -3.29 0.11 12.63
N GLY A 48 -3.42 1.29 13.24
CA GLY A 48 -2.62 1.71 14.38
C GLY A 48 -1.13 1.92 14.04
N LEU A 49 -0.83 2.22 12.77
CA LEU A 49 0.55 2.40 12.27
C LEU A 49 0.83 3.89 12.13
N SER A 50 1.75 4.42 12.95
CA SER A 50 2.15 5.83 12.95
C SER A 50 2.96 6.20 11.71
N ASP A 51 3.75 5.26 11.21
CA ASP A 51 4.69 5.45 10.13
C ASP A 51 4.31 4.60 8.93
N ALA A 52 4.18 5.26 7.78
CA ALA A 52 3.90 4.63 6.52
C ALA A 52 4.60 5.33 5.36
N LEU A 53 5.09 4.54 4.42
CA LEU A 53 5.67 4.99 3.17
C LEU A 53 4.66 4.83 2.05
N TYR A 54 4.40 5.91 1.31
CA TYR A 54 3.66 5.85 0.06
C TYR A 54 4.56 5.29 -1.04
N LEU A 55 4.07 4.29 -1.78
CA LEU A 55 4.79 3.68 -2.89
C LEU A 55 4.34 4.31 -4.23
N ASP A 56 4.61 3.64 -5.36
CA ASP A 56 4.32 4.19 -6.68
C ASP A 56 2.82 4.37 -6.95
N GLY A 57 2.43 5.61 -7.27
CA GLY A 57 1.06 5.98 -7.67
C GLY A 57 0.69 5.63 -9.11
N SER A 58 1.64 5.17 -9.92
CA SER A 58 1.48 4.95 -11.36
C SER A 58 1.23 3.47 -11.69
N ILE A 59 1.96 2.57 -11.03
CA ILE A 59 1.85 1.12 -11.19
C ILE A 59 1.65 0.48 -9.81
N SER A 60 0.44 0.61 -9.27
CA SER A 60 0.01 -0.12 -8.08
C SER A 60 -0.56 -1.48 -8.49
N ARG A 61 0.30 -2.52 -8.54
CA ARG A 61 -0.12 -3.90 -8.81
C ARG A 61 0.19 -4.81 -7.64
N LEU A 62 -0.73 -5.73 -7.35
CA LEU A 62 -0.56 -6.78 -6.36
C LEU A 62 -0.63 -8.15 -7.02
N TYR A 63 0.37 -8.97 -6.75
CA TYR A 63 0.33 -10.41 -7.01
C TYR A 63 0.12 -11.14 -5.68
N ALA A 64 -1.09 -11.64 -5.48
CA ALA A 64 -1.46 -12.41 -4.30
C ALA A 64 -2.42 -13.53 -4.72
N PRO A 65 -1.88 -14.68 -5.20
CA PRO A 65 -2.70 -15.81 -5.65
C PRO A 65 -3.65 -16.34 -4.58
N GLU A 66 -3.22 -16.32 -3.32
CA GLU A 66 -4.02 -16.73 -2.16
C GLU A 66 -5.27 -15.85 -1.97
N LEU A 67 -5.21 -14.60 -2.44
CA LEU A 67 -6.34 -13.66 -2.43
C LEU A 67 -7.09 -13.64 -3.78
N GLY A 68 -6.76 -14.56 -4.70
CA GLY A 68 -7.30 -14.59 -6.05
C GLY A 68 -6.95 -13.36 -6.89
N ARG A 69 -5.91 -12.60 -6.50
CA ARG A 69 -5.56 -11.33 -7.13
C ARG A 69 -4.28 -11.45 -7.95
N HIS A 70 -4.42 -11.14 -9.23
CA HIS A 70 -3.30 -11.02 -10.17
C HIS A 70 -3.60 -9.84 -11.10
N ASP A 71 -3.18 -8.65 -10.68
CA ASP A 71 -3.41 -7.44 -11.47
C ASP A 71 -2.61 -7.52 -12.78
N GLY A 72 -3.22 -7.28 -13.94
CA GLY A 72 -2.57 -7.22 -15.25
C GLY A 72 -1.94 -5.84 -15.56
N GLY A 73 -1.07 -5.73 -16.56
CA GLY A 73 -0.52 -4.44 -17.00
C GLY A 73 0.93 -4.46 -17.49
N PHE A 74 1.52 -3.26 -17.60
CA PHE A 74 2.89 -2.99 -18.06
C PHE A 74 3.98 -3.73 -17.26
N PRO A 75 5.20 -3.87 -17.80
CA PRO A 75 6.33 -4.47 -17.08
C PRO A 75 6.49 -3.86 -15.68
N MET A 76 6.60 -4.73 -14.67
CA MET A 76 6.77 -4.31 -13.28
C MET A 76 8.20 -3.79 -13.06
N GLY A 77 8.30 -2.68 -12.32
CA GLY A 77 9.56 -2.19 -11.77
C GLY A 77 10.01 -3.04 -10.56
N PRO A 78 10.76 -2.46 -9.61
CA PRO A 78 11.19 -3.15 -8.40
C PRO A 78 10.03 -3.83 -7.67
N VAL A 79 10.25 -5.07 -7.22
CA VAL A 79 9.26 -5.88 -6.51
C VAL A 79 9.74 -6.13 -5.08
N VAL A 80 8.83 -5.97 -4.11
CA VAL A 80 9.01 -6.44 -2.74
C VAL A 80 8.18 -7.70 -2.58
N GLY A 81 8.80 -8.78 -2.12
CA GLY A 81 8.14 -10.07 -1.92
C GLY A 81 8.55 -10.70 -0.60
N LEU A 82 7.60 -11.39 0.03
CA LEU A 82 7.91 -12.27 1.15
C LEU A 82 8.41 -13.61 0.58
N VAL A 83 9.61 -14.02 0.99
CA VAL A 83 10.19 -15.32 0.62
C VAL A 83 10.39 -16.15 1.87
N VAL A 84 10.14 -17.46 1.76
CA VAL A 84 10.49 -18.44 2.79
C VAL A 84 11.70 -19.21 2.26
N PRO A 85 12.79 -19.33 3.02
CA PRO A 85 13.92 -20.15 2.62
C PRO A 85 13.46 -21.57 2.29
N LYS A 86 13.98 -22.12 1.20
CA LYS A 86 13.84 -23.55 0.94
C LYS A 86 14.77 -24.25 1.95
N GLY A 87 14.17 -24.96 2.90
CA GLY A 87 14.90 -25.74 3.91
C GLY A 87 15.81 -26.80 3.30
#